data_AF-A0A7J5YSJ0-F1
#
_entry.id   AF-A0A7J5YSJ0-F1
#
_cell.length_a   1.000
_cell.length_b   1.000
_cell.length_c   1.000
_cell.angle_alpha   90.00
_cell.angle_beta   90.00
_cell.angle_gamma   90.00
#
_symmetry.space_group_name_H-M   'P 1'
#
loop_
_entity.id
_entity.type
_entity.pdbx_description
1 polymer ?
#
loop_
_entity_poly.entity_id
_entity_poly.type
_entity_poly.pdbx_seq_one_letter_code
_entity_poly.pdbx_strand_id
1 'polypeptide(L)'
;MAAEVLRPRAAVGRDALLFGTLHRSFQTTRLLSLRCLHGALGFTDLAKKIPQDLAQLCIFKSLRKTSVQKLTDAKPAGDTANSQFKLESLYHCTVTKSGPIRAQTLRDAVTSPVGGCVLAVVTMGVYSLLLFTSTSVFILLVCSVDPRRVHTWVFAVQMLWQTFWHLLIQYREYYLHEPVSIRLFLAVSSLMLLTQRITSLSMDLQEKRVVLTFNASSKSKACVMLLPLISYILNFTTLLGGPLCSYRHFVYLMAGISLHAPPNPLGVVLLKLMQIILLECVKFCVVYFLKHSYYDSSSSIYGVLWVWGLALVFRIQYYSHWRISECLNNAAGFGFWEKEPEDSPDGCKLSDGDFCTIEASSRMSEFARRWNATTASWLRRLVYIRCKRFPLFMTFSFSLWWHGCHLGHFVGMWTLAATVKADYHIHRYLHPKLSSTQSKIYSCLGWINTQMIVACIISSDNA
;
A
#
# COMPACT_ATOMS: atom_id res chain seq x y z
N MET A 1 -66.26 -14.84 42.73
CA MET A 1 -66.53 -16.15 42.09
C MET A 1 -66.60 -15.91 40.60
N ALA A 2 -65.69 -16.55 39.84
CA ALA A 2 -65.68 -16.91 38.41
C ALA A 2 -66.56 -16.09 37.42
N ALA A 3 -66.13 -15.70 36.21
CA ALA A 3 -65.07 -16.17 35.33
C ALA A 3 -64.82 -15.13 34.23
N GLU A 4 -63.59 -14.99 33.72
CA GLU A 4 -63.39 -14.51 32.36
C GLU A 4 -62.17 -15.15 31.70
N VAL A 5 -62.38 -15.50 30.44
CA VAL A 5 -61.69 -16.50 29.64
C VAL A 5 -60.50 -15.90 28.89
N LEU A 6 -59.40 -16.64 28.85
CA LEU A 6 -58.21 -16.42 28.02
C LEU A 6 -58.51 -16.49 26.51
N ARG A 7 -58.11 -15.47 25.73
CA ARG A 7 -57.58 -15.60 24.36
C ARG A 7 -56.53 -14.50 24.04
N PRO A 8 -55.56 -14.78 23.15
CA PRO A 8 -54.31 -14.02 23.05
C PRO A 8 -54.41 -12.83 22.08
N ARG A 9 -53.77 -11.70 22.44
CA ARG A 9 -53.57 -10.52 21.58
C ARG A 9 -52.55 -10.84 20.49
N ALA A 10 -52.96 -10.61 19.24
CA ALA A 10 -52.13 -10.67 18.05
C ALA A 10 -50.96 -9.65 18.12
N ALA A 11 -49.74 -10.15 17.98
CA ALA A 11 -48.55 -9.35 17.68
C ALA A 11 -48.35 -9.34 16.16
N VAL A 12 -49.02 -8.42 15.48
CA VAL A 12 -48.75 -8.11 14.07
C VAL A 12 -48.64 -6.59 13.99
N GLY A 13 -47.42 -6.08 13.81
CA GLY A 13 -47.22 -4.63 13.69
C GLY A 13 -45.83 -4.08 14.04
N ARG A 14 -44.84 -4.91 14.41
CA ARG A 14 -43.44 -4.45 14.60
C ARG A 14 -42.44 -4.97 13.56
N ASP A 15 -42.73 -6.09 12.89
CA ASP A 15 -41.82 -6.66 11.88
C ASP A 15 -41.93 -5.96 10.51
N ALA A 16 -43.08 -5.36 10.20
CA ALA A 16 -43.29 -4.62 8.95
C ALA A 16 -42.49 -3.30 8.89
N LEU A 17 -42.23 -2.68 10.04
CA LEU A 17 -41.43 -1.44 10.13
C LEU A 17 -39.93 -1.72 10.05
N LEU A 18 -39.45 -2.86 10.58
CA LEU A 18 -38.05 -3.27 10.44
C LEU A 18 -37.72 -3.67 8.99
N PHE A 19 -38.63 -4.39 8.31
CA PHE A 19 -38.49 -4.73 6.89
C PHE A 19 -38.58 -3.51 5.97
N GLY A 20 -39.46 -2.54 6.27
CA GLY A 20 -39.54 -1.27 5.53
C GLY A 20 -38.28 -0.40 5.66
N THR A 21 -37.60 -0.48 6.80
CA THR A 21 -36.35 0.26 7.07
C THR A 21 -35.14 -0.41 6.42
N LEU A 22 -35.09 -1.76 6.42
CA LEU A 22 -34.12 -2.53 5.63
C LEU A 22 -34.33 -2.34 4.11
N HIS A 23 -35.57 -2.32 3.64
CA HIS A 23 -35.86 -2.09 2.22
C HIS A 23 -35.44 -0.69 1.75
N ARG A 24 -35.62 0.35 2.59
CA ARG A 24 -35.08 1.70 2.31
C ARG A 24 -33.55 1.75 2.40
N SER A 25 -32.93 1.03 3.32
CA SER A 25 -31.46 0.89 3.36
C SER A 25 -30.93 0.27 2.06
N PHE A 26 -31.57 -0.79 1.55
CA PHE A 26 -31.23 -1.43 0.27
C PHE A 26 -31.50 -0.56 -0.97
N GLN A 27 -32.54 0.29 -0.96
CA GLN A 27 -32.75 1.28 -2.03
C GLN A 27 -31.72 2.42 -1.99
N THR A 28 -31.20 2.77 -0.81
CA THR A 28 -30.09 3.72 -0.67
C THR A 28 -28.77 3.09 -1.13
N THR A 29 -28.57 1.79 -0.87
CA THR A 29 -27.51 0.96 -1.47
C THR A 29 -27.64 0.88 -2.99
N ARG A 30 -28.85 0.99 -3.58
CA ARG A 30 -29.08 1.03 -5.04
C ARG A 30 -28.54 2.32 -5.69
N LEU A 31 -28.63 3.46 -5.01
CA LEU A 31 -28.10 4.76 -5.47
C LEU A 31 -26.59 4.87 -5.26
N LEU A 32 -26.07 4.29 -4.16
CA LEU A 32 -24.63 4.15 -3.91
C LEU A 32 -23.97 3.11 -4.83
N SER A 33 -24.63 1.97 -5.08
CA SER A 33 -24.13 0.94 -6.00
C SER A 33 -24.22 1.38 -7.45
N LEU A 34 -25.22 2.16 -7.86
CA LEU A 34 -25.25 2.80 -9.19
C LEU A 34 -24.23 3.93 -9.33
N ARG A 35 -23.84 4.62 -8.25
CA ARG A 35 -22.73 5.59 -8.25
C ARG A 35 -21.36 4.93 -8.22
N CYS A 36 -21.17 3.81 -7.51
CA CYS A 36 -19.98 2.95 -7.61
C CYS A 36 -19.90 2.25 -8.96
N LEU A 37 -21.04 1.81 -9.52
CA LEU A 37 -21.10 1.33 -10.90
C LEU A 37 -20.86 2.47 -11.87
N HIS A 38 -21.34 3.70 -11.67
CA HIS A 38 -20.99 4.85 -12.52
C HIS A 38 -19.52 5.25 -12.38
N GLY A 39 -18.93 5.11 -11.20
CA GLY A 39 -17.50 5.27 -10.95
C GLY A 39 -16.67 4.17 -11.59
N ALA A 40 -17.20 2.95 -11.68
CA ALA A 40 -16.61 1.80 -12.36
C ALA A 40 -16.94 1.72 -13.88
N LEU A 41 -18.01 2.38 -14.32
CA LEU A 41 -18.58 2.44 -15.68
C LEU A 41 -18.42 3.83 -16.32
N GLY A 42 -17.61 4.72 -15.75
CA GLY A 42 -17.16 5.97 -16.39
C GLY A 42 -16.22 5.66 -17.56
N PHE A 43 -16.73 4.95 -18.56
CA PHE A 43 -16.03 4.35 -19.68
C PHE A 43 -15.99 5.24 -20.93
N THR A 44 -16.54 6.47 -20.86
CA THR A 44 -16.48 7.42 -21.98
C THR A 44 -15.37 8.47 -21.85
N ASP A 45 -14.80 8.67 -20.64
CA ASP A 45 -13.58 9.48 -20.44
C ASP A 45 -12.32 8.63 -20.21
N LEU A 46 -12.45 7.30 -20.20
CA LEU A 46 -11.33 6.38 -19.99
C LEU A 46 -10.38 6.30 -21.20
N ALA A 47 -10.79 6.76 -22.38
CA ALA A 47 -9.89 6.96 -23.52
C ALA A 47 -8.85 8.08 -23.29
N LYS A 48 -9.04 8.92 -22.26
CA LYS A 48 -8.05 9.90 -21.77
C LYS A 48 -7.28 9.44 -20.53
N LYS A 49 -7.61 8.25 -19.99
CA LYS A 49 -6.96 7.65 -18.82
C LYS A 49 -5.95 6.60 -19.29
N ILE A 50 -4.80 7.08 -19.76
CA ILE A 50 -3.57 6.28 -19.77
C ILE A 50 -3.42 5.72 -18.34
N PRO A 51 -3.27 4.40 -18.13
CA PRO A 51 -3.07 3.84 -16.79
C PRO A 51 -1.91 4.59 -16.13
N GLN A 52 -2.13 5.23 -15.00
CA GLN A 52 -1.06 5.96 -14.31
C GLN A 52 0.04 4.99 -13.81
N ASP A 53 -0.23 3.69 -13.83
CA ASP A 53 0.74 2.59 -13.69
C ASP A 53 1.70 2.48 -14.90
N LEU A 54 1.21 2.80 -16.11
CA LEU A 54 2.05 3.01 -17.29
C LEU A 54 2.88 4.28 -17.19
N ALA A 55 2.52 5.27 -16.35
CA ALA A 55 3.37 6.44 -16.13
C ALA A 55 4.67 6.06 -15.40
N GLN A 56 4.64 5.10 -14.46
CA GLN A 56 5.84 4.58 -13.82
C GLN A 56 6.75 3.85 -14.82
N LEU A 57 6.19 3.01 -15.70
CA LEU A 57 6.94 2.34 -16.78
C LEU A 57 7.43 3.32 -17.86
N CYS A 58 6.63 4.32 -18.23
CA CYS A 58 6.97 5.33 -19.24
C CYS A 58 8.03 6.31 -18.73
N ILE A 59 7.98 6.73 -17.46
CA ILE A 59 9.05 7.52 -16.82
C ILE A 59 10.34 6.70 -16.76
N PHE A 60 10.27 5.40 -16.42
CA PHE A 60 11.44 4.51 -16.45
C PHE A 60 12.03 4.38 -17.87
N LYS A 61 11.18 4.18 -18.90
CA LYS A 61 11.60 4.11 -20.31
C LYS A 61 12.17 5.44 -20.81
N SER A 62 11.61 6.57 -20.37
CA SER A 62 12.08 7.92 -20.69
C SER A 62 13.43 8.21 -20.02
N LEU A 63 13.57 7.99 -18.71
CA LEU A 63 14.81 8.16 -17.95
C LEU A 63 15.95 7.25 -18.47
N ARG A 64 15.62 6.04 -18.93
CA ARG A 64 16.59 5.12 -19.58
C ARG A 64 16.97 5.60 -20.99
N LYS A 65 16.04 6.16 -21.77
CA LYS A 65 16.35 6.77 -23.07
C LYS A 65 17.19 8.02 -22.93
N THR A 66 16.90 8.91 -21.97
CA THR A 66 17.65 10.16 -21.78
C THR A 66 19.08 9.90 -21.29
N SER A 67 19.30 8.85 -20.51
CA SER A 67 20.64 8.43 -20.07
C SER A 67 21.47 7.76 -21.17
N VAL A 68 20.84 7.09 -22.14
CA VAL A 68 21.52 6.50 -23.32
C VAL A 68 21.76 7.54 -24.43
N GLN A 69 20.80 8.43 -24.70
CA GLN A 69 20.91 9.44 -25.77
C GLN A 69 21.90 10.55 -25.45
N LYS A 70 22.04 10.95 -24.17
CA LYS A 70 23.05 11.94 -23.75
C LYS A 70 24.50 11.42 -23.82
N LEU A 71 24.71 10.11 -24.00
CA LEU A 71 26.04 9.54 -24.21
C LEU A 71 26.45 9.47 -25.69
N THR A 72 25.51 9.52 -26.64
CA THR A 72 25.82 9.44 -28.08
C THR A 72 26.00 10.80 -28.75
N ASP A 73 25.42 11.88 -28.21
CA ASP A 73 25.33 13.18 -28.91
C ASP A 73 26.23 14.29 -28.33
N ALA A 74 27.09 13.99 -27.33
CA ALA A 74 27.99 14.98 -26.75
C ALA A 74 29.24 15.20 -27.63
N LYS A 75 29.11 16.03 -28.67
CA LYS A 75 30.24 16.69 -29.37
C LYS A 75 30.56 18.00 -28.64
N PRO A 76 31.84 18.36 -28.41
CA PRO A 76 32.18 19.54 -27.61
C PRO A 76 31.94 20.80 -28.42
N ALA A 77 31.09 21.72 -27.93
CA ALA A 77 30.94 23.06 -28.46
C ALA A 77 30.86 24.07 -27.30
N GLY A 78 31.54 25.20 -27.51
CA GLY A 78 31.98 26.15 -26.51
C GLY A 78 30.90 26.95 -25.78
N ASP A 79 31.33 27.41 -24.60
CA ASP A 79 31.03 28.69 -23.94
C ASP A 79 29.58 29.11 -23.72
N THR A 80 29.11 28.93 -22.48
CA THR A 80 28.36 29.93 -21.69
C THR A 80 28.24 29.43 -20.24
N ALA A 81 29.33 29.56 -19.48
CA ALA A 81 29.43 29.12 -18.10
C ALA A 81 29.33 30.32 -17.14
N ASN A 82 28.30 30.37 -16.28
CA ASN A 82 28.52 30.92 -14.93
C ASN A 82 27.52 30.54 -13.81
N SER A 83 26.48 29.73 -14.05
CA SER A 83 25.61 29.23 -12.98
C SER A 83 25.49 27.70 -12.93
N GLN A 84 25.67 27.02 -14.07
CA GLN A 84 25.73 25.55 -14.16
C GLN A 84 27.06 24.96 -13.68
N PHE A 85 28.14 25.74 -13.70
CA PHE A 85 29.50 25.29 -13.40
C PHE A 85 29.71 24.95 -11.91
N LYS A 86 28.87 25.46 -11.00
CA LYS A 86 29.03 25.24 -9.55
C LYS A 86 28.46 23.89 -9.08
N LEU A 87 27.41 23.38 -9.75
CA LEU A 87 26.84 22.06 -9.46
C LEU A 87 27.66 20.95 -10.13
N GLU A 88 28.11 21.17 -11.38
CA GLU A 88 29.01 20.24 -12.07
C GLU A 88 30.41 20.20 -11.45
N SER A 89 30.94 21.32 -10.94
CA SER A 89 32.21 21.33 -10.20
C SER A 89 32.13 20.53 -8.89
N LEU A 90 31.01 20.61 -8.15
CA LEU A 90 30.81 19.77 -6.98
C LEU A 90 30.71 18.29 -7.36
N TYR A 91 30.00 17.98 -8.45
CA TYR A 91 29.84 16.62 -8.97
C TYR A 91 31.18 16.02 -9.42
N HIS A 92 31.96 16.76 -10.23
CA HIS A 92 33.28 16.34 -10.70
C HIS A 92 34.32 16.26 -9.58
N CYS A 93 34.31 17.16 -8.59
CA CYS A 93 35.29 17.14 -7.51
C CYS A 93 35.11 15.95 -6.55
N THR A 94 33.87 15.50 -6.31
CA THR A 94 33.63 14.25 -5.55
C THR A 94 33.86 12.99 -6.36
N VAL A 95 33.54 12.97 -7.66
CA VAL A 95 33.67 11.79 -8.52
C VAL A 95 35.12 11.50 -8.91
N THR A 96 35.98 12.52 -9.04
CA THR A 96 37.38 12.32 -9.47
C THR A 96 38.30 11.81 -8.37
N LYS A 97 37.97 11.98 -7.08
CA LYS A 97 38.77 11.50 -5.94
C LYS A 97 38.36 10.14 -5.40
N SER A 98 37.32 9.53 -5.95
CA SER A 98 36.83 8.24 -5.47
C SER A 98 36.45 7.36 -6.64
N GLY A 99 37.00 6.15 -6.67
CA GLY A 99 36.98 5.26 -7.83
C GLY A 99 35.61 5.03 -8.49
N PRO A 100 35.60 4.42 -9.69
CA PRO A 100 34.44 4.31 -10.59
C PRO A 100 33.17 3.76 -9.92
N ILE A 101 33.32 2.90 -8.92
CA ILE A 101 32.23 2.30 -8.12
C ILE A 101 31.47 3.37 -7.32
N ARG A 102 32.16 4.33 -6.67
CA ARG A 102 31.52 5.37 -5.85
C ARG A 102 30.76 6.39 -6.70
N ALA A 103 31.21 6.61 -7.93
CA ALA A 103 30.54 7.49 -8.89
C ALA A 103 29.21 6.91 -9.40
N GLN A 104 29.13 5.58 -9.59
CA GLN A 104 27.90 4.89 -9.98
C GLN A 104 26.87 4.88 -8.84
N THR A 105 27.29 4.58 -7.60
CA THR A 105 26.41 4.63 -6.42
C THR A 105 25.86 6.04 -6.18
N LEU A 106 26.65 7.08 -6.41
CA LEU A 106 26.20 8.48 -6.34
C LEU A 106 25.20 8.82 -7.46
N ARG A 107 25.41 8.31 -8.68
CA ARG A 107 24.44 8.45 -9.79
C ARG A 107 23.09 7.84 -9.42
N ASP A 108 23.09 6.60 -8.93
CA ASP A 108 21.86 5.89 -8.60
C ASP A 108 21.14 6.55 -7.41
N ALA A 109 21.90 7.02 -6.41
CA ALA A 109 21.37 7.77 -5.28
C ALA A 109 20.71 9.10 -5.71
N VAL A 110 21.15 9.74 -6.79
CA VAL A 110 20.53 10.97 -7.30
C VAL A 110 19.35 10.68 -8.24
N THR A 111 19.42 9.64 -9.07
CA THR A 111 18.36 9.34 -10.05
C THR A 111 17.06 8.87 -9.39
N SER A 112 17.15 8.11 -8.30
CA SER A 112 15.98 7.61 -7.56
C SER A 112 15.05 8.72 -7.01
N PRO A 113 15.54 9.69 -6.21
CA PRO A 113 14.70 10.76 -5.66
C PRO A 113 14.23 11.75 -6.73
N VAL A 114 15.04 12.03 -7.75
CA VAL A 114 14.61 12.89 -8.88
C VAL A 114 13.45 12.24 -9.63
N GLY A 115 13.55 10.95 -9.93
CA GLY A 115 12.45 10.19 -10.53
C GLY A 115 11.19 10.21 -9.68
N GLY A 116 11.33 10.11 -8.35
CA GLY A 116 10.20 10.20 -7.42
C GLY A 116 9.56 11.57 -7.38
N CYS A 117 10.35 12.64 -7.35
CA CYS A 117 9.85 14.01 -7.42
C CYS A 117 9.07 14.27 -8.72
N VAL A 118 9.62 13.85 -9.86
CA VAL A 118 8.95 13.97 -11.16
C VAL A 118 7.64 13.18 -11.16
N LEU A 119 7.67 11.94 -10.67
CA LEU A 119 6.47 11.09 -10.57
C LEU A 119 5.40 11.75 -9.68
N ALA A 120 5.78 12.28 -8.52
CA ALA A 120 4.88 12.99 -7.60
C ALA A 120 4.22 14.19 -8.29
N VAL A 121 5.01 15.06 -8.92
CA VAL A 121 4.49 16.28 -9.56
C VAL A 121 3.56 15.93 -10.73
N VAL A 122 3.94 14.98 -11.59
CA VAL A 122 3.14 14.57 -12.75
C VAL A 122 1.79 13.98 -12.30
N THR A 123 1.81 13.13 -11.27
CA THR A 123 0.61 12.39 -10.84
C THR A 123 -0.28 13.22 -9.91
N MET A 124 0.29 13.97 -8.96
CA MET A 124 -0.45 14.69 -7.91
C MET A 124 -0.57 16.20 -8.16
N GLY A 125 0.22 16.78 -9.06
CA GLY A 125 0.23 18.22 -9.31
C GLY A 125 0.67 18.99 -8.07
N VAL A 126 -0.09 20.03 -7.69
CA VAL A 126 0.18 20.85 -6.49
C VAL A 126 0.15 20.02 -5.19
N TYR A 127 -0.63 18.93 -5.15
CA TYR A 127 -0.71 18.08 -3.97
C TYR A 127 0.56 17.26 -3.72
N SER A 128 1.51 17.23 -4.66
CA SER A 128 2.84 16.66 -4.41
C SER A 128 3.57 17.36 -3.24
N LEU A 129 3.21 18.61 -2.94
CA LEU A 129 3.72 19.36 -1.79
C LEU A 129 3.48 18.62 -0.46
N LEU A 130 2.42 17.81 -0.34
CA LEU A 130 2.15 17.04 0.89
C LEU A 130 3.30 16.06 1.21
N LEU A 131 3.83 15.40 0.17
CA LEU A 131 4.94 14.46 0.31
C LEU A 131 6.26 15.17 0.58
N PHE A 132 6.48 16.30 -0.09
CA PHE A 132 7.69 17.10 0.12
C PHE A 132 7.72 17.71 1.51
N THR A 133 6.61 18.28 2.00
CA THR A 133 6.50 18.80 3.37
C THR A 133 6.75 17.69 4.39
N SER A 134 6.13 16.52 4.23
CA SER A 134 6.36 15.36 5.11
C SER A 134 7.84 14.94 5.13
N THR A 135 8.49 14.88 3.97
CA THR A 135 9.91 14.53 3.83
C THR A 135 10.83 15.57 4.46
N SER A 136 10.60 16.86 4.19
CA SER A 136 11.38 17.96 4.77
C SER A 136 11.27 17.98 6.29
N VAL A 137 10.07 17.86 6.84
CA VAL A 137 9.85 17.83 8.29
C VAL A 137 10.53 16.62 8.93
N PHE A 138 10.48 15.44 8.29
CA PHE A 138 11.21 14.28 8.78
C PHE A 138 12.72 14.52 8.84
N ILE A 139 13.32 15.08 7.78
CA ILE A 139 14.76 15.39 7.75
C ILE A 139 15.12 16.39 8.87
N LEU A 140 14.31 17.43 9.05
CA LEU A 140 14.51 18.40 10.13
C LEU A 140 14.47 17.75 11.51
N LEU A 141 13.51 16.84 11.75
CA LEU A 141 13.41 16.10 13.02
C LEU A 141 14.63 15.20 13.25
N VAL A 142 15.09 14.49 12.22
CA VAL A 142 16.28 13.63 12.32
C VAL A 142 17.55 14.43 12.60
N CYS A 143 17.67 15.64 12.04
CA CYS A 143 18.80 16.53 12.30
C CYS A 143 18.77 17.21 13.68
N SER A 144 17.58 17.41 14.25
CA SER A 144 17.39 18.28 15.42
C SER A 144 17.05 17.54 16.72
N VAL A 145 16.54 16.31 16.65
CA VAL A 145 16.06 15.54 17.80
C VAL A 145 17.06 14.44 18.18
N ASP A 146 17.24 14.23 19.49
CA ASP A 146 18.07 13.13 20.00
C ASP A 146 17.60 11.76 19.45
N PRO A 147 18.50 10.89 18.96
CA PRO A 147 18.15 9.60 18.37
C PRO A 147 17.29 8.70 19.27
N ARG A 148 17.36 8.82 20.61
CA ARG A 148 16.55 8.00 21.54
C ARG A 148 15.06 8.37 21.53
N ARG A 149 14.72 9.59 21.09
CA ARG A 149 13.34 10.12 21.08
C ARG A 149 12.83 10.43 19.68
N VAL A 150 13.66 10.22 18.65
CA VAL A 150 13.34 10.60 17.27
C VAL A 150 12.08 9.91 16.75
N HIS A 151 11.88 8.62 17.06
CA HIS A 151 10.69 7.89 16.58
C HIS A 151 9.41 8.49 17.13
N THR A 152 9.35 8.82 18.42
CA THR A 152 8.13 9.37 19.04
C THR A 152 7.70 10.67 18.36
N TRP A 153 8.64 11.59 18.12
CA TRP A 153 8.36 12.86 17.45
C TRP A 153 8.00 12.67 15.97
N VAL A 154 8.75 11.84 15.24
CA VAL A 154 8.48 11.54 13.85
C VAL A 154 7.12 10.89 13.69
N PHE A 155 6.81 9.88 14.51
CA PHE A 155 5.52 9.20 14.51
C PHE A 155 4.37 10.18 14.75
N ALA A 156 4.45 11.01 15.80
CA ALA A 156 3.41 11.96 16.12
C ALA A 156 3.17 12.96 14.97
N VAL A 157 4.23 13.58 14.45
CA VAL A 157 4.12 14.60 13.40
C VAL A 157 3.59 14.01 12.09
N GLN A 158 4.09 12.85 11.67
CA GLN A 158 3.65 12.21 10.42
C GLN A 158 2.20 11.73 10.51
N MET A 159 1.80 11.10 11.63
CA MET A 159 0.42 10.68 11.83
C MET A 159 -0.53 11.87 11.93
N LEU A 160 -0.16 12.96 12.62
CA LEU A 160 -0.97 14.18 12.68
C LEU A 160 -1.16 14.81 11.31
N TRP A 161 -0.08 14.91 10.52
CA TRP A 161 -0.14 15.44 9.15
C TRP A 161 -1.07 14.60 8.27
N GLN A 162 -0.92 13.28 8.29
CA GLN A 162 -1.79 12.37 7.55
C GLN A 162 -3.25 12.46 8.02
N THR A 163 -3.49 12.49 9.33
CA THR A 163 -4.84 12.59 9.92
C THR A 163 -5.53 13.87 9.50
N PHE A 164 -4.82 15.00 9.51
CA PHE A 164 -5.35 16.29 9.06
C PHE A 164 -5.89 16.20 7.62
N TRP A 165 -5.15 15.59 6.70
CA TRP A 165 -5.59 15.44 5.31
C TRP A 165 -6.75 14.47 5.13
N HIS A 166 -6.79 13.36 5.90
CA HIS A 166 -7.97 12.48 5.90
C HIS A 166 -9.22 13.22 6.38
N LEU A 167 -9.13 13.94 7.51
CA LEU A 167 -10.24 14.70 8.06
C LEU A 167 -10.68 15.82 7.10
N LEU A 168 -9.74 16.48 6.42
CA LEU A 168 -10.07 17.49 5.42
C LEU A 168 -10.83 16.89 4.23
N ILE A 169 -10.41 15.72 3.73
CA ILE A 169 -11.13 15.01 2.66
C ILE A 169 -12.55 14.65 3.14
N GLN A 170 -12.68 14.06 4.32
CA GLN A 170 -13.98 13.70 4.89
C GLN A 170 -14.89 14.91 5.10
N TYR A 171 -14.34 16.01 5.60
CA TYR A 171 -15.07 17.25 5.78
C TYR A 171 -15.60 17.78 4.44
N ARG A 172 -14.76 17.78 3.39
CA ARG A 172 -15.18 18.23 2.05
C ARG A 172 -16.25 17.31 1.45
N GLU A 173 -16.07 16.00 1.55
CA GLU A 173 -16.96 15.02 0.91
C GLU A 173 -18.29 14.84 1.64
N TYR A 174 -18.27 14.68 2.97
CA TYR A 174 -19.47 14.39 3.76
C TYR A 174 -20.21 15.62 4.24
N TYR A 175 -19.49 16.68 4.63
CA TYR A 175 -20.12 17.87 5.21
C TYR A 175 -20.38 18.95 4.16
N LEU A 176 -19.37 19.27 3.34
CA LEU A 176 -19.52 20.29 2.29
C LEU A 176 -20.11 19.75 0.98
N HIS A 177 -20.21 18.42 0.82
CA HIS A 177 -20.63 17.76 -0.42
C HIS A 177 -19.86 18.23 -1.68
N GLU A 178 -18.60 18.62 -1.49
CA GLU A 178 -17.74 19.06 -2.58
C GLU A 178 -16.97 17.86 -3.17
N PRO A 179 -16.89 17.75 -4.50
CA PRO A 179 -16.07 16.72 -5.11
C PRO A 179 -14.60 16.93 -4.73
N VAL A 180 -13.95 15.83 -4.34
CA VAL A 180 -12.52 15.80 -4.05
C VAL A 180 -11.77 15.34 -5.30
N SER A 181 -10.69 16.05 -5.66
CA SER A 181 -9.91 15.70 -6.84
C SER A 181 -9.21 14.34 -6.67
N ILE A 182 -9.18 13.54 -7.74
CA ILE A 182 -8.47 12.25 -7.74
C ILE A 182 -6.97 12.40 -7.40
N ARG A 183 -6.38 13.54 -7.76
CA ARG A 183 -4.98 13.87 -7.46
C ARG A 183 -4.74 14.02 -5.96
N LEU A 184 -5.71 14.53 -5.21
CA LEU A 184 -5.62 14.63 -3.74
C LEU A 184 -5.74 13.25 -3.09
N PHE A 185 -6.67 12.40 -3.55
CA PHE A 185 -6.75 11.01 -3.07
C PHE A 185 -5.43 10.26 -3.32
N LEU A 186 -4.85 10.40 -4.51
CA LEU A 186 -3.57 9.80 -4.83
C LEU A 186 -2.44 10.33 -3.92
N ALA A 187 -2.42 11.65 -3.66
CA ALA A 187 -1.44 12.26 -2.77
C ALA A 187 -1.55 11.75 -1.33
N VAL A 188 -2.77 11.61 -0.80
CA VAL A 188 -3.00 11.06 0.56
C VAL A 188 -2.66 9.58 0.63
N SER A 189 -3.01 8.77 -0.38
CA SER A 189 -2.61 7.37 -0.45
C SER A 189 -1.08 7.20 -0.49
N SER A 190 -0.38 8.02 -1.28
CA SER A 190 1.09 8.04 -1.26
C SER A 190 1.65 8.54 0.07
N LEU A 191 0.99 9.50 0.72
CA LEU A 191 1.38 9.98 2.04
C LEU A 191 1.27 8.87 3.09
N MET A 192 0.25 8.01 3.02
CA MET A 192 0.11 6.85 3.90
C MET A 192 1.31 5.90 3.81
N LEU A 193 1.74 5.56 2.59
CA LEU A 193 2.92 4.73 2.34
C LEU A 193 4.22 5.42 2.77
N LEU A 194 4.29 6.74 2.58
CA LEU A 194 5.40 7.56 3.03
C LEU A 194 5.52 7.56 4.56
N THR A 195 4.41 7.74 5.28
CA THR A 195 4.33 7.66 6.74
C THR A 195 4.78 6.29 7.24
N GLN A 196 4.31 5.21 6.61
CA GLN A 196 4.75 3.84 6.93
C GLN A 196 6.27 3.69 6.79
N ARG A 197 6.84 4.20 5.69
CA ARG A 197 8.28 4.15 5.45
C ARG A 197 9.09 4.99 6.43
N ILE A 198 8.68 6.24 6.63
CA ILE A 198 9.32 7.18 7.55
C ILE A 198 9.28 6.65 8.99
N THR A 199 8.12 6.15 9.44
CA THR A 199 7.98 5.59 10.78
C THR A 199 8.82 4.31 10.95
N SER A 200 8.88 3.44 9.94
CA SER A 200 9.77 2.27 9.93
C SER A 200 11.24 2.67 10.09
N LEU A 201 11.69 3.64 9.30
CA LEU A 201 13.07 4.13 9.40
C LEU A 201 13.35 4.81 10.74
N SER A 202 12.41 5.59 11.27
CA SER A 202 12.61 6.22 12.58
C SER A 202 12.74 5.21 13.72
N MET A 203 12.08 4.05 13.63
CA MET A 203 12.32 2.93 14.55
C MET A 203 13.74 2.36 14.39
N ASP A 204 14.22 2.20 13.15
CA ASP A 204 15.59 1.72 12.89
C ASP A 204 16.65 2.69 13.45
N LEU A 205 16.40 4.00 13.37
CA LEU A 205 17.26 5.04 13.97
C LEU A 205 17.25 4.97 15.50
N GLN A 206 16.07 4.86 16.11
CA GLN A 206 15.95 4.79 17.58
C GLN A 206 16.54 3.51 18.16
N GLU A 207 16.38 2.38 17.46
CA GLU A 207 16.95 1.08 17.83
C GLU A 207 18.45 0.97 17.50
N LYS A 208 19.07 2.06 17.00
CA LYS A 208 20.47 2.13 16.59
C LYS A 208 20.87 1.10 15.52
N ARG A 209 19.90 0.56 14.77
CA ARG A 209 20.15 -0.29 13.59
C ARG A 209 20.72 0.54 12.43
N VAL A 210 20.45 1.84 12.44
CA VAL A 210 21.01 2.84 11.54
C VAL A 210 21.59 3.96 12.39
N VAL A 211 22.87 4.26 12.21
CA VAL A 211 23.55 5.34 12.93
C VAL A 211 23.82 6.48 11.96
N LEU A 212 23.16 7.63 12.19
CA LEU A 212 23.41 8.87 11.45
C LEU A 212 24.31 9.76 12.30
N THR A 213 25.56 9.94 11.89
CA THR A 213 26.51 10.84 12.56
C THR A 213 26.49 12.21 11.92
N PHE A 214 25.76 13.16 12.52
CA PHE A 214 25.77 14.57 12.12
C PHE A 214 26.95 15.31 12.79
N ASN A 215 28.17 15.09 12.32
CA ASN A 215 29.32 15.88 12.80
C ASN A 215 29.43 17.20 12.02
N ALA A 216 29.41 18.33 12.74
CA ALA A 216 29.27 19.70 12.24
C ALA A 216 30.40 20.25 11.34
N SER A 217 31.40 19.44 10.96
CA SER A 217 32.65 19.95 10.39
C SER A 217 32.69 20.04 8.84
N SER A 218 31.70 19.53 8.09
CA SER A 218 31.68 19.72 6.63
C SER A 218 30.31 19.58 5.98
N LYS A 219 29.87 20.61 5.24
CA LYS A 219 28.66 20.61 4.38
C LYS A 219 28.65 19.42 3.39
N SER A 220 29.83 18.98 2.94
CA SER A 220 29.99 17.82 2.05
C SER A 220 29.55 16.51 2.74
N LYS A 221 29.87 16.32 4.03
CA LYS A 221 29.50 15.11 4.79
C LYS A 221 27.99 15.01 5.06
N ALA A 222 27.34 16.15 5.32
CA ALA A 222 25.88 16.19 5.50
C ALA A 222 25.13 15.84 4.21
N CYS A 223 25.57 16.35 3.06
CA CYS A 223 24.97 16.04 1.75
C CYS A 223 25.08 14.54 1.41
N VAL A 224 26.26 13.94 1.63
CA VAL A 224 26.51 12.51 1.40
C VAL A 224 25.65 11.61 2.27
N MET A 225 25.23 12.07 3.46
CA MET A 225 24.41 11.29 4.39
C MET A 225 22.90 11.50 4.21
N LEU A 226 22.47 12.72 3.86
CA LEU A 226 21.05 13.04 3.61
C LEU A 226 20.57 12.53 2.26
N LEU A 227 21.47 12.41 1.28
CA LEU A 227 21.07 11.96 -0.06
C LEU A 227 20.45 10.54 -0.02
N PRO A 228 21.08 9.48 0.54
CA PRO A 228 20.46 8.16 0.64
C PRO A 228 19.12 8.15 1.40
N LEU A 229 18.98 9.03 2.40
CA LEU A 229 17.75 9.21 3.17
C LEU A 229 16.62 9.70 2.26
N ILE A 230 16.88 10.76 1.50
CA ILE A 230 15.94 11.33 0.54
C ILE A 230 15.65 10.33 -0.58
N SER A 231 16.66 9.61 -1.08
CA SER A 231 16.49 8.57 -2.11
C SER A 231 15.58 7.46 -1.63
N TYR A 232 15.69 7.02 -0.37
CA TYR A 232 14.83 6.00 0.20
C TYR A 232 13.38 6.48 0.34
N ILE A 233 13.18 7.70 0.84
CA ILE A 233 11.86 8.27 1.10
C ILE A 233 11.12 8.57 -0.21
N LEU A 234 11.81 9.19 -1.17
CA LEU A 234 11.26 9.58 -2.46
C LEU A 234 11.61 8.58 -3.57
N ASN A 235 11.81 7.31 -3.23
CA ASN A 235 12.09 6.29 -4.24
C ASN A 235 10.88 6.10 -5.16
N PHE A 236 11.05 6.35 -6.46
CA PHE A 236 9.98 6.28 -7.46
C PHE A 236 9.31 4.90 -7.56
N THR A 237 10.04 3.81 -7.29
CA THR A 237 9.52 2.44 -7.43
C THR A 237 8.47 2.08 -6.38
N THR A 238 8.45 2.80 -5.26
CA THR A 238 7.59 2.52 -4.11
C THR A 238 6.77 3.74 -3.68
N LEU A 239 6.81 4.85 -4.44
CA LEU A 239 6.14 6.10 -4.09
C LEU A 239 4.60 6.01 -4.16
N LEU A 240 4.08 5.38 -5.22
CA LEU A 240 2.64 5.21 -5.46
C LEU A 240 2.09 3.90 -4.88
N GLY A 241 2.96 2.95 -4.56
CA GLY A 241 2.59 1.61 -4.15
C GLY A 241 3.81 0.69 -4.15
N GLY A 242 3.81 -0.29 -3.25
CA GLY A 242 4.83 -1.34 -3.23
C GLY A 242 5.27 -1.79 -1.85
N PRO A 243 6.03 -2.89 -1.81
CA PRO A 243 6.46 -3.50 -0.58
C PRO A 243 7.38 -2.58 0.22
N LEU A 244 7.15 -2.50 1.52
CA LEU A 244 8.04 -1.80 2.44
C LEU A 244 9.37 -2.55 2.54
N CYS A 245 10.43 -1.92 2.02
CA CYS A 245 11.81 -2.35 2.20
C CYS A 245 12.43 -1.64 3.40
N SER A 246 13.25 -2.32 4.21
CA SER A 246 14.01 -1.65 5.26
C SER A 246 15.13 -0.76 4.68
N TYR A 247 15.50 0.29 5.39
CA TYR A 247 16.50 1.24 4.90
C TYR A 247 17.88 0.62 4.68
N ARG A 248 18.34 -0.23 5.60
CA ARG A 248 19.63 -0.94 5.45
C ARG A 248 19.66 -1.76 4.16
N HIS A 249 18.57 -2.47 3.86
CA HIS A 249 18.47 -3.26 2.64
C HIS A 249 18.41 -2.37 1.40
N PHE A 250 17.68 -1.25 1.43
CA PHE A 250 17.67 -0.29 0.34
C PHE A 250 19.08 0.25 0.04
N VAL A 251 19.83 0.69 1.05
CA VAL A 251 21.20 1.19 0.88
C VAL A 251 22.14 0.09 0.34
N TYR A 252 22.00 -1.14 0.83
CA TYR A 252 22.75 -2.28 0.31
C TYR A 252 22.45 -2.53 -1.18
N LEU A 253 21.18 -2.45 -1.59
CA LEU A 253 20.80 -2.60 -3.00
C LEU A 253 21.36 -1.48 -3.87
N MET A 254 21.29 -0.23 -3.42
CA MET A 254 21.89 0.89 -4.15
C MET A 254 23.40 0.74 -4.31
N ALA A 255 24.08 0.14 -3.33
CA ALA A 255 25.51 -0.16 -3.42
C ALA A 255 25.77 -1.37 -4.34
N GLY A 256 24.97 -2.42 -4.25
CA GLY A 256 25.15 -3.71 -4.94
C GLY A 256 24.80 -3.72 -6.43
N ILE A 257 23.86 -2.88 -6.88
CA ILE A 257 23.55 -2.69 -8.31
C ILE A 257 24.81 -2.33 -9.12
N SER A 258 25.81 -1.72 -8.48
CA SER A 258 27.08 -1.36 -9.12
C SER A 258 28.07 -2.53 -9.30
N LEU A 259 27.87 -3.67 -8.62
CA LEU A 259 28.85 -4.76 -8.54
C LEU A 259 28.47 -5.99 -9.37
N HIS A 260 27.18 -6.34 -9.44
CA HIS A 260 26.72 -7.53 -10.18
C HIS A 260 25.44 -7.23 -10.96
N ALA A 261 25.50 -7.42 -12.29
CA ALA A 261 24.30 -7.37 -13.12
C ALA A 261 23.39 -8.56 -12.79
N PRO A 262 22.06 -8.36 -12.68
CA PRO A 262 21.14 -9.45 -12.38
C PRO A 262 21.20 -10.52 -13.49
N PRO A 263 21.18 -11.81 -13.15
CA PRO A 263 21.44 -12.89 -14.11
C PRO A 263 20.34 -13.07 -15.17
N ASN A 264 19.10 -12.62 -14.92
CA ASN A 264 18.03 -12.61 -15.93
C ASN A 264 16.90 -11.60 -15.61
N PRO A 265 17.12 -10.28 -15.81
CA PRO A 265 16.13 -9.27 -15.47
C PRO A 265 14.90 -9.30 -16.37
N LEU A 266 15.09 -9.57 -17.66
CA LEU A 266 14.03 -9.51 -18.65
C LEU A 266 13.02 -10.66 -18.50
N GLY A 267 13.48 -11.89 -18.26
CA GLY A 267 12.58 -13.03 -18.09
C GLY A 267 11.63 -12.86 -16.91
N VAL A 268 12.15 -12.38 -15.77
CA VAL A 268 11.33 -12.14 -14.57
C VAL A 268 10.35 -10.98 -14.77
N VAL A 269 10.79 -9.90 -15.42
CA VAL A 269 9.89 -8.77 -15.74
C VAL A 269 8.79 -9.21 -16.71
N LEU A 270 9.11 -9.95 -17.77
CA LEU A 270 8.13 -10.47 -18.72
C LEU A 270 7.12 -11.40 -18.04
N LEU A 271 7.57 -12.31 -17.17
CA LEU A 271 6.69 -13.18 -16.40
C LEU A 271 5.70 -12.38 -15.55
N LYS A 272 6.17 -11.34 -14.84
CA LYS A 272 5.30 -10.49 -14.02
C LYS A 272 4.31 -9.69 -14.87
N LEU A 273 4.73 -9.19 -16.04
CA LEU A 273 3.83 -8.54 -17.00
C LEU A 273 2.73 -9.49 -17.48
N MET A 274 3.06 -10.74 -17.79
CA MET A 274 2.05 -11.75 -18.17
C MET A 274 1.06 -12.02 -17.03
N GLN A 275 1.53 -12.08 -15.78
CA GLN A 275 0.66 -12.22 -14.61
C GLN A 275 -0.29 -11.02 -14.44
N ILE A 276 0.20 -9.80 -14.66
CA ILE A 276 -0.64 -8.59 -14.61
C ILE A 276 -1.73 -8.65 -15.68
N ILE A 277 -1.36 -8.98 -16.93
CA ILE A 277 -2.32 -9.10 -18.03
C ILE A 277 -3.37 -10.16 -17.69
N LEU A 278 -2.97 -11.32 -17.17
CA LEU A 278 -3.89 -12.38 -16.74
C LEU A 278 -4.88 -11.88 -15.68
N LEU A 279 -4.39 -11.22 -14.62
CA LEU A 279 -5.23 -10.67 -13.56
C LEU A 279 -6.24 -9.64 -14.11
N GLU A 280 -5.79 -8.75 -14.99
CA GLU A 280 -6.65 -7.75 -15.63
C GLU A 280 -7.71 -8.39 -16.54
N CYS A 281 -7.36 -9.45 -17.29
CA CYS A 281 -8.31 -10.23 -18.07
C CYS A 281 -9.36 -10.91 -17.19
N VAL A 282 -8.95 -11.56 -16.09
CA VAL A 282 -9.88 -12.20 -15.14
C VAL A 282 -10.81 -11.14 -14.53
N LYS A 283 -10.27 -9.99 -14.11
CA LYS A 283 -11.06 -8.87 -13.59
C LYS A 283 -12.11 -8.42 -14.61
N PHE A 284 -11.71 -8.23 -15.87
CA PHE A 284 -12.62 -7.85 -16.95
C PHE A 284 -13.74 -8.88 -17.14
N CYS A 285 -13.41 -10.18 -17.17
CA CYS A 285 -14.39 -11.25 -17.28
C CYS A 285 -15.41 -11.23 -16.12
N VAL A 286 -14.95 -11.07 -14.87
CA VAL A 286 -15.83 -11.00 -13.70
C VAL A 286 -16.72 -9.76 -13.75
N VAL A 287 -16.17 -8.58 -14.08
CA VAL A 287 -16.97 -7.35 -14.23
C VAL A 287 -18.01 -7.49 -15.33
N TYR A 288 -17.63 -8.05 -16.48
CA TYR A 288 -18.54 -8.33 -17.59
C TYR A 288 -19.69 -9.24 -17.14
N PHE A 289 -19.37 -10.32 -16.43
CA PHE A 289 -20.34 -11.25 -15.88
C PHE A 289 -21.29 -10.57 -14.88
N LEU A 290 -20.76 -9.78 -13.93
CA LEU A 290 -21.55 -9.06 -12.93
C LEU A 290 -22.48 -8.00 -13.54
N LYS A 291 -22.10 -7.40 -14.67
CA LYS A 291 -22.92 -6.41 -15.39
C LYS A 291 -24.11 -7.05 -16.12
N HIS A 292 -23.91 -8.23 -16.72
CA HIS A 292 -24.95 -8.95 -17.47
C HIS A 292 -25.81 -9.85 -16.58
N SER A 293 -25.32 -10.13 -15.38
CA SER A 293 -26.02 -10.80 -14.31
C SER A 293 -27.18 -9.92 -13.80
N TYR A 294 -28.42 -10.27 -14.16
CA TYR A 294 -29.62 -9.59 -13.66
C TYR A 294 -29.77 -9.84 -12.16
N TYR A 295 -29.72 -8.77 -11.35
CA TYR A 295 -30.01 -8.84 -9.93
C TYR A 295 -31.49 -9.16 -9.69
N ASP A 296 -31.80 -10.45 -9.53
CA ASP A 296 -33.11 -10.86 -9.02
C ASP A 296 -33.11 -10.80 -7.49
N SER A 297 -33.83 -9.81 -6.96
CA SER A 297 -34.01 -9.57 -5.53
C SER A 297 -34.71 -10.71 -4.78
N SER A 298 -35.24 -11.71 -5.50
CA SER A 298 -35.97 -12.83 -4.91
C SER A 298 -35.07 -13.91 -4.28
N SER A 299 -33.79 -14.02 -4.68
CA SER A 299 -32.90 -15.10 -4.25
C SER A 299 -31.70 -14.60 -3.41
N SER A 300 -31.69 -14.95 -2.12
CA SER A 300 -30.64 -14.54 -1.19
C SER A 300 -29.24 -15.04 -1.57
N ILE A 301 -29.13 -16.20 -2.23
CA ILE A 301 -27.84 -16.80 -2.62
C ILE A 301 -27.21 -16.00 -3.78
N TYR A 302 -28.03 -15.55 -4.72
CA TYR A 302 -27.55 -14.77 -5.86
C TYR A 302 -26.95 -13.44 -5.40
N GLY A 303 -27.59 -12.76 -4.45
CA GLY A 303 -27.05 -11.57 -3.83
C GLY A 303 -25.70 -11.81 -3.15
N VAL A 304 -25.55 -12.93 -2.44
CA VAL A 304 -24.28 -13.32 -1.81
C VAL A 304 -23.17 -13.56 -2.84
N LEU A 305 -23.46 -14.29 -3.91
CA LEU A 305 -22.50 -14.54 -5.00
C LEU A 305 -22.13 -13.25 -5.73
N TRP A 306 -23.08 -12.34 -5.92
CA TRP A 306 -22.83 -11.05 -6.54
C TRP A 306 -21.88 -10.19 -5.69
N VAL A 307 -22.12 -10.11 -4.38
CA VAL A 307 -21.23 -9.39 -3.44
C VAL A 307 -19.84 -10.04 -3.37
N TRP A 308 -19.77 -11.38 -3.37
CA TRP A 308 -18.50 -12.08 -3.43
C TRP A 308 -17.74 -11.79 -4.73
N GLY A 309 -18.44 -11.77 -5.87
CA GLY A 309 -17.86 -11.41 -7.16
C GLY A 309 -17.35 -9.96 -7.17
N LEU A 310 -18.11 -9.02 -6.61
CA LEU A 310 -17.68 -7.63 -6.47
C LEU A 310 -16.42 -7.52 -5.60
N ALA A 311 -16.39 -8.21 -4.44
CA ALA A 311 -15.22 -8.24 -3.59
C ALA A 311 -14.00 -8.90 -4.27
N LEU A 312 -14.23 -9.91 -5.12
CA LEU A 312 -13.17 -10.52 -5.93
C LEU A 312 -12.56 -9.50 -6.92
N VAL A 313 -13.39 -8.68 -7.58
CA VAL A 313 -12.90 -7.61 -8.47
C VAL A 313 -11.98 -6.64 -7.74
N PHE A 314 -12.37 -6.20 -6.54
CA PHE A 314 -11.53 -5.31 -5.71
C PHE A 314 -10.21 -5.98 -5.30
N ARG A 315 -10.23 -7.26 -4.90
CA ARG A 315 -9.01 -8.00 -4.56
C ARG A 315 -8.06 -8.16 -5.74
N ILE A 316 -8.58 -8.51 -6.91
CA ILE A 316 -7.78 -8.62 -8.14
C ILE A 316 -7.11 -7.28 -8.46
N GLN A 317 -7.79 -6.16 -8.24
CA GLN A 317 -7.19 -4.83 -8.41
C GLN A 317 -5.97 -4.62 -7.48
N TYR A 318 -6.05 -5.01 -6.20
CA TYR A 318 -4.90 -4.98 -5.30
C TYR A 318 -3.78 -5.92 -5.77
N TYR A 319 -4.11 -7.14 -6.19
CA TYR A 319 -3.11 -8.10 -6.69
C TYR A 319 -2.39 -7.59 -7.93
N SER A 320 -3.12 -6.97 -8.88
CA SER A 320 -2.54 -6.31 -10.05
C SER A 320 -1.56 -5.22 -9.62
N HIS A 321 -1.96 -4.34 -8.70
CA HIS A 321 -1.09 -3.25 -8.22
C HIS A 321 0.18 -3.75 -7.51
N TRP A 322 0.06 -4.75 -6.63
CA TRP A 322 1.23 -5.36 -5.98
C TRP A 322 2.16 -5.98 -7.02
N ARG A 323 1.61 -6.67 -8.03
CA ARG A 323 2.41 -7.28 -9.09
C ARG A 323 3.09 -6.23 -9.98
N ILE A 324 2.43 -5.10 -10.28
CA ILE A 324 3.02 -3.95 -10.99
C ILE A 324 4.21 -3.40 -10.18
N SER A 325 4.02 -3.18 -8.88
CA SER A 325 5.10 -2.65 -8.05
C SER A 325 6.28 -3.61 -7.95
N GLU A 326 6.05 -4.92 -7.78
CA GLU A 326 7.12 -5.92 -7.84
C GLU A 326 7.82 -5.95 -9.20
N CYS A 327 7.06 -5.81 -10.29
CA CYS A 327 7.61 -5.73 -11.65
C CYS A 327 8.53 -4.52 -11.80
N LEU A 328 8.12 -3.36 -11.26
CA LEU A 328 8.88 -2.13 -11.28
C LEU A 328 10.14 -2.21 -10.42
N ASN A 329 10.05 -2.78 -9.22
CA ASN A 329 11.20 -3.01 -8.35
C ASN A 329 12.22 -3.96 -8.99
N ASN A 330 11.75 -5.02 -9.66
CA ASN A 330 12.62 -5.93 -10.41
C ASN A 330 13.25 -5.21 -11.61
N ALA A 331 12.49 -4.41 -12.37
CA ALA A 331 13.03 -3.63 -13.49
C ALA A 331 14.09 -2.60 -13.03
N ALA A 332 13.94 -2.05 -11.83
CA ALA A 332 14.90 -1.14 -11.22
C ALA A 332 16.11 -1.84 -10.55
N GLY A 333 16.15 -3.17 -10.55
CA GLY A 333 17.26 -3.94 -9.98
C GLY A 333 17.14 -4.30 -8.49
N PHE A 334 16.02 -3.95 -7.82
CA PHE A 334 15.79 -4.25 -6.40
C PHE A 334 15.31 -5.69 -6.13
N GLY A 335 15.13 -6.50 -7.19
CA GLY A 335 14.41 -7.77 -7.15
C GLY A 335 15.21 -9.02 -7.48
N PHE A 336 16.54 -8.95 -7.48
CA PHE A 336 17.42 -10.09 -7.75
C PHE A 336 18.36 -10.26 -6.56
N TRP A 337 18.27 -11.41 -5.90
CA TRP A 337 18.98 -11.68 -4.65
C TRP A 337 19.80 -12.96 -4.82
N GLU A 338 21.11 -12.90 -4.52
CA GLU A 338 22.01 -14.06 -4.62
C GLU A 338 22.32 -14.67 -3.23
N LYS A 339 22.25 -13.87 -2.15
CA LYS A 339 22.34 -14.29 -0.75
C LYS A 339 21.56 -13.34 0.16
N GLU A 340 20.74 -13.89 1.05
CA GLU A 340 20.15 -13.10 2.14
C GLU A 340 21.26 -12.66 3.12
N PRO A 341 21.26 -11.41 3.62
CA PRO A 341 22.08 -11.05 4.76
C PRO A 341 21.63 -11.89 5.96
N GLU A 342 22.55 -12.61 6.62
CA GLU A 342 22.26 -13.50 7.77
C GLU A 342 21.52 -12.83 8.94
N ASP A 343 21.43 -11.50 8.97
CA ASP A 343 20.78 -10.69 10.01
C ASP A 343 19.37 -10.16 9.65
N SER A 344 18.72 -10.62 8.57
CA SER A 344 17.29 -10.29 8.35
C SER A 344 16.41 -11.32 9.09
N PRO A 345 15.68 -10.94 10.18
CA PRO A 345 14.80 -11.88 10.89
C PRO A 345 13.63 -12.37 10.01
N ASP A 346 13.36 -11.64 8.94
CA ASP A 346 12.41 -11.99 7.90
C ASP A 346 13.17 -11.99 6.56
N GLY A 347 13.49 -13.18 6.05
CA GLY A 347 13.98 -13.43 4.69
C GLY A 347 12.95 -13.03 3.63
N CYS A 348 12.59 -11.76 3.62
CA CYS A 348 11.45 -11.23 2.89
C CYS A 348 11.92 -10.71 1.55
N LYS A 349 11.83 -11.58 0.54
CA LYS A 349 11.63 -11.19 -0.86
C LYS A 349 10.71 -9.97 -0.90
N LEU A 350 11.11 -8.84 -1.52
CA LEU A 350 10.26 -7.65 -1.67
C LEU A 350 8.97 -8.03 -2.42
N SER A 351 7.95 -8.41 -1.66
CA SER A 351 6.67 -8.91 -2.18
C SER A 351 5.61 -8.69 -1.11
N ASP A 352 4.49 -8.07 -1.49
CA ASP A 352 3.35 -7.84 -0.60
C ASP A 352 2.44 -9.07 -0.47
N GLY A 353 2.81 -10.18 -1.13
CA GLY A 353 2.17 -11.49 -1.02
C GLY A 353 1.89 -12.13 -2.37
N ASP A 354 1.87 -13.46 -2.39
CA ASP A 354 1.45 -14.21 -3.58
C ASP A 354 -0.07 -14.38 -3.58
N PHE A 355 -0.73 -13.87 -4.62
CA PHE A 355 -2.19 -13.84 -4.71
C PHE A 355 -2.80 -15.25 -4.63
N CYS A 356 -2.15 -16.27 -5.20
CA CYS A 356 -2.60 -17.65 -5.08
C CYS A 356 -2.61 -18.13 -3.63
N THR A 357 -1.56 -17.84 -2.86
CA THR A 357 -1.48 -18.24 -1.45
C THR A 357 -2.45 -17.47 -0.55
N ILE A 358 -2.77 -16.22 -0.90
CA ILE A 358 -3.77 -15.42 -0.18
C ILE A 358 -5.15 -16.00 -0.45
N GLU A 359 -5.49 -16.24 -1.72
CA GLU A 359 -6.78 -16.79 -2.12
C GLU A 359 -7.02 -18.22 -1.63
N ALA A 360 -5.98 -19.03 -1.54
CA ALA A 360 -6.06 -20.40 -1.02
C ALA A 360 -6.16 -20.47 0.52
N SER A 361 -6.07 -19.34 1.24
CA SER A 361 -6.05 -19.36 2.70
C SER A 361 -7.39 -19.79 3.29
N SER A 362 -7.37 -20.82 4.14
CA SER A 362 -8.53 -21.34 4.86
C SER A 362 -8.71 -20.74 6.26
N ARG A 363 -7.78 -19.89 6.70
CA ARG A 363 -7.73 -19.32 8.04
C ARG A 363 -7.69 -17.81 7.97
N MET A 364 -8.62 -17.16 8.65
CA MET A 364 -8.71 -15.69 8.61
C MET A 364 -7.45 -15.02 9.18
N SER A 365 -6.84 -15.62 10.20
CA SER A 365 -5.60 -15.09 10.77
C SER A 365 -4.41 -15.18 9.80
N GLU A 366 -4.39 -16.21 8.95
CA GLU A 366 -3.35 -16.40 7.94
C GLU A 366 -3.55 -15.46 6.75
N PHE A 367 -4.79 -15.33 6.28
CA PHE A 367 -5.17 -14.32 5.30
C PHE A 367 -4.73 -12.91 5.75
N ALA A 368 -5.09 -12.51 6.97
CA ALA A 368 -4.77 -11.17 7.50
C ALA A 368 -3.26 -10.88 7.61
N ARG A 369 -2.41 -11.91 7.78
CA ARG A 369 -0.95 -11.76 7.82
C ARG A 369 -0.32 -11.67 6.43
N ARG A 370 -0.95 -12.27 5.41
CA ARG A 370 -0.44 -12.28 4.03
C ARG A 370 -1.01 -11.16 3.18
N TRP A 371 -2.22 -10.68 3.48
CA TRP A 371 -2.79 -9.52 2.84
C TRP A 371 -1.92 -8.30 3.14
N ASN A 372 -1.27 -7.74 2.11
CA ASN A 372 -0.33 -6.63 2.25
C ASN A 372 0.78 -6.96 3.28
N ALA A 373 1.52 -8.03 3.01
CA ALA A 373 2.43 -8.67 3.96
C ALA A 373 3.43 -7.70 4.61
N THR A 374 4.01 -6.77 3.84
CA THR A 374 4.98 -5.82 4.39
C THR A 374 4.34 -4.79 5.33
N THR A 375 3.09 -4.40 5.06
CA THR A 375 2.29 -3.55 5.96
C THR A 375 1.87 -4.33 7.20
N ALA A 376 1.49 -5.59 7.07
CA ALA A 376 1.20 -6.45 8.21
C ALA A 376 2.43 -6.60 9.13
N SER A 377 3.64 -6.79 8.57
CA SER A 377 4.89 -6.84 9.33
C SER A 377 5.23 -5.50 9.99
N TRP A 378 5.01 -4.38 9.30
CA TRP A 378 5.17 -3.04 9.88
C TRP A 378 4.22 -2.82 11.06
N LEU A 379 2.93 -3.11 10.90
CA LEU A 379 1.92 -3.03 11.96
C LEU A 379 2.26 -3.92 13.15
N ARG A 380 2.75 -5.15 12.86
CA ARG A 380 3.20 -6.08 13.90
C ARG A 380 4.35 -5.47 14.70
N ARG A 381 5.37 -4.93 14.04
CA ARG A 381 6.52 -4.29 14.70
C ARG A 381 6.11 -3.03 15.45
N LEU A 382 5.34 -2.16 14.82
CA LEU A 382 4.96 -0.85 15.32
C LEU A 382 4.10 -0.97 16.58
N VAL A 383 3.04 -1.79 16.52
CA VAL A 383 1.98 -1.86 17.53
C VAL A 383 1.94 -3.21 18.21
N TYR A 384 1.74 -4.31 17.46
CA TYR A 384 1.38 -5.61 18.04
C TYR A 384 2.38 -6.11 19.09
N ILE A 385 3.68 -6.09 18.79
CA ILE A 385 4.72 -6.57 19.71
C ILE A 385 4.98 -5.61 20.88
N ARG A 386 4.62 -4.33 20.74
CA ARG A 386 4.87 -3.29 21.75
C ARG A 386 3.69 -3.11 22.71
N CYS A 387 2.48 -3.48 22.31
CA CYS A 387 1.29 -3.39 23.14
C CYS A 387 1.14 -4.61 24.05
N LYS A 388 1.10 -4.40 25.38
CA LYS A 388 0.86 -5.47 26.36
C LYS A 388 -0.62 -5.84 26.52
N ARG A 389 -1.52 -4.88 26.33
CA ARG A 389 -2.97 -5.03 26.54
C ARG A 389 -3.70 -5.03 25.20
N PHE A 390 -4.45 -6.09 24.93
CA PHE A 390 -5.22 -6.30 23.69
C PHE A 390 -4.45 -5.99 22.39
N PRO A 391 -3.27 -6.60 22.16
CA PRO A 391 -2.38 -6.24 21.05
C PRO A 391 -3.08 -6.32 19.68
N LEU A 392 -3.91 -7.34 19.44
CA LEU A 392 -4.64 -7.49 18.18
C LEU A 392 -5.61 -6.32 17.92
N PHE A 393 -6.42 -5.96 18.92
CA PHE A 393 -7.38 -4.87 18.81
C PHE A 393 -6.68 -3.52 18.60
N MET A 394 -5.59 -3.27 19.32
CA MET A 394 -4.79 -2.05 19.16
C MET A 394 -4.16 -1.97 17.77
N THR A 395 -3.66 -3.09 17.23
CA THR A 395 -3.10 -3.14 15.87
C THR A 395 -4.14 -2.78 14.81
N PHE A 396 -5.34 -3.37 14.85
CA PHE A 396 -6.39 -3.04 13.89
C PHE A 396 -6.98 -1.65 14.10
N SER A 397 -7.04 -1.15 15.35
CA SER A 397 -7.43 0.24 15.63
C SER A 397 -6.42 1.24 15.07
N PHE A 398 -5.13 0.94 15.17
CA PHE A 398 -4.10 1.75 14.53
C PHE A 398 -4.17 1.65 12.99
N SER A 399 -4.45 0.47 12.43
CA SER A 399 -4.69 0.31 10.99
C SER A 399 -5.87 1.18 10.52
N LEU A 400 -6.97 1.19 11.28
CA LEU A 400 -8.11 2.07 11.04
C LEU A 400 -7.71 3.56 11.04
N TRP A 401 -6.91 3.98 12.02
CA TRP A 401 -6.41 5.35 12.10
C TRP A 401 -5.51 5.70 10.90
N TRP A 402 -4.63 4.79 10.51
CA TRP A 402 -3.78 4.96 9.33
C TRP A 402 -4.61 5.05 8.03
N HIS A 403 -5.75 4.35 7.92
CA HIS A 403 -6.69 4.49 6.80
C HIS A 403 -7.65 5.69 6.92
N GLY A 404 -7.48 6.57 7.91
CA GLY A 404 -8.23 7.83 8.03
C GLY A 404 -9.54 7.76 8.81
N CYS A 405 -9.88 6.65 9.49
CA CYS A 405 -11.09 6.54 10.31
C CYS A 405 -12.43 6.76 9.59
N HIS A 406 -12.54 6.43 8.30
CA HIS A 406 -13.85 6.41 7.62
C HIS A 406 -14.79 5.39 8.26
N LEU A 407 -16.10 5.63 8.19
CA LEU A 407 -17.10 4.75 8.82
C LEU A 407 -17.03 3.31 8.28
N GLY A 408 -16.84 3.13 6.97
CA GLY A 408 -16.65 1.81 6.35
C GLY A 408 -15.44 1.06 6.92
N HIS A 409 -14.30 1.75 7.02
CA HIS A 409 -13.07 1.20 7.61
C HIS A 409 -13.25 0.75 9.06
N PHE A 410 -14.09 1.44 9.83
CA PHE A 410 -14.36 1.08 11.21
C PHE A 410 -14.98 -0.32 11.30
N VAL A 411 -16.03 -0.53 10.50
CA VAL A 411 -16.74 -1.81 10.43
C VAL A 411 -15.79 -2.90 9.91
N GLY A 412 -15.05 -2.63 8.83
CA GLY A 412 -14.11 -3.58 8.23
C GLY A 412 -13.00 -4.01 9.19
N MET A 413 -12.27 -3.06 9.77
CA MET A 413 -11.08 -3.32 10.61
C MET A 413 -11.44 -4.00 11.94
N TRP A 414 -12.57 -3.63 12.55
CA TRP A 414 -13.00 -4.25 13.80
C TRP A 414 -13.60 -5.64 13.58
N THR A 415 -14.31 -5.84 12.48
CA THR A 415 -14.75 -7.18 12.05
C THR A 415 -13.55 -8.08 11.77
N LEU A 416 -12.52 -7.55 11.11
CA LEU A 416 -11.26 -8.26 10.89
C LEU A 416 -10.58 -8.64 12.22
N ALA A 417 -10.52 -7.72 13.19
CA ALA A 417 -9.97 -7.98 14.52
C ALA A 417 -10.73 -9.11 15.26
N ALA A 418 -12.07 -9.06 15.24
CA ALA A 418 -12.92 -10.04 15.88
C ALA A 418 -12.77 -11.42 15.24
N THR A 419 -12.80 -11.49 13.90
CA THR A 419 -12.71 -12.74 13.13
C THR A 419 -11.33 -13.37 13.23
N VAL A 420 -10.24 -12.60 13.21
CA VAL A 420 -8.88 -13.11 13.45
C VAL A 420 -8.72 -13.66 14.87
N LYS A 421 -9.32 -13.00 15.88
CA LYS A 421 -9.31 -13.49 17.25
C LYS A 421 -10.10 -14.79 17.38
N ALA A 422 -11.30 -14.83 16.80
CA ALA A 422 -12.15 -16.02 16.78
C ALA A 422 -11.44 -17.19 16.08
N ASP A 423 -10.83 -16.95 14.92
CA ASP A 423 -10.04 -17.93 14.16
C ASP A 423 -8.96 -18.57 15.02
N TYR A 424 -8.20 -17.76 15.77
CA TYR A 424 -7.15 -18.27 16.66
C TYR A 424 -7.69 -19.20 17.74
N HIS A 425 -8.81 -18.83 18.39
CA HIS A 425 -9.41 -19.68 19.42
C HIS A 425 -10.01 -20.95 18.82
N ILE A 426 -10.83 -20.82 17.78
CA ILE A 426 -11.53 -21.95 17.13
C ILE A 426 -10.51 -22.99 16.64
N HIS A 427 -9.47 -22.57 15.91
CA HIS A 427 -8.46 -23.48 15.38
C HIS A 427 -7.65 -24.14 16.49
N ARG A 428 -7.29 -23.40 17.54
CA ARG A 428 -6.54 -23.96 18.68
C ARG A 428 -7.33 -25.05 19.41
N TYR A 429 -8.66 -24.93 19.49
CA TYR A 429 -9.50 -25.91 20.19
C TYR A 429 -9.99 -27.07 19.31
N LEU A 430 -10.35 -26.80 18.04
CA LEU A 430 -10.96 -27.79 17.15
C LEU A 430 -9.91 -28.60 16.39
N HIS A 431 -8.86 -27.98 15.87
CA HIS A 431 -7.89 -28.65 14.99
C HIS A 431 -7.26 -29.91 15.60
N PRO A 432 -6.88 -29.96 16.90
CA PRO A 432 -6.31 -31.16 17.50
C PRO A 432 -7.28 -32.34 17.62
N LYS A 433 -8.60 -32.10 17.48
CA LYS A 433 -9.65 -33.10 17.72
C LYS A 433 -10.18 -33.73 16.42
N LEU A 434 -9.74 -33.25 15.26
CA LEU A 434 -10.28 -33.67 13.97
C LEU A 434 -9.54 -34.89 13.42
N SER A 435 -10.27 -35.86 12.89
CA SER A 435 -9.72 -36.92 12.05
C SER A 435 -9.24 -36.38 10.69
N SER A 436 -8.51 -37.17 9.90
CA SER A 436 -7.96 -36.71 8.61
C SER A 436 -9.06 -36.28 7.62
N THR A 437 -10.18 -37.02 7.54
CA THR A 437 -11.33 -36.68 6.69
C THR A 437 -12.04 -35.42 7.20
N GLN A 438 -12.23 -35.31 8.52
CA GLN A 438 -12.86 -34.14 9.13
C GLN A 438 -12.01 -32.87 8.95
N SER A 439 -10.68 -33.00 8.97
CA SER A 439 -9.76 -31.89 8.74
C SER A 439 -9.87 -31.32 7.32
N LYS A 440 -10.08 -32.18 6.30
CA LYS A 440 -10.33 -31.73 4.92
C LYS A 440 -11.65 -30.96 4.80
N ILE A 441 -12.73 -31.49 5.37
CA ILE A 441 -14.05 -30.82 5.37
C ILE A 441 -13.95 -29.49 6.10
N TYR A 442 -13.31 -29.48 7.27
CA TYR A 442 -13.07 -28.27 8.06
C TYR A 442 -12.26 -27.23 7.30
N SER A 443 -11.25 -27.65 6.54
CA SER A 443 -10.44 -26.75 5.71
C SER A 443 -11.25 -26.14 4.56
N CYS A 444 -12.14 -26.91 3.93
CA CYS A 444 -13.07 -26.42 2.91
C CYS A 444 -14.05 -25.38 3.50
N LEU A 445 -14.70 -25.71 4.63
CA LEU A 445 -15.60 -24.80 5.32
C LEU A 445 -14.87 -23.54 5.83
N GLY A 446 -13.64 -23.70 6.33
CA GLY A 446 -12.79 -22.59 6.75
C GLY A 446 -12.43 -21.66 5.60
N TRP A 447 -12.16 -22.22 4.42
CA TRP A 447 -11.95 -21.43 3.20
C TRP A 447 -13.20 -20.66 2.78
N ILE A 448 -14.37 -21.31 2.73
CA ILE A 448 -15.64 -20.62 2.42
C ILE A 448 -15.88 -19.48 3.43
N ASN A 449 -15.74 -19.76 4.72
CA ASN A 449 -15.92 -18.77 5.78
C ASN A 449 -14.94 -17.58 5.62
N THR A 450 -13.67 -17.86 5.34
CA THR A 450 -12.64 -16.82 5.11
C THR A 450 -13.02 -15.96 3.91
N GLN A 451 -13.41 -16.56 2.78
CA GLN A 451 -13.84 -15.83 1.58
C GLN A 451 -15.08 -14.96 1.83
N MET A 452 -16.05 -15.46 2.59
CA MET A 452 -17.27 -14.71 2.93
C MET A 452 -16.98 -13.53 3.86
N ILE A 453 -16.14 -13.72 4.89
CA ILE A 453 -15.71 -12.66 5.80
C ILE A 453 -14.96 -11.58 5.03
N VAL A 454 -14.01 -11.98 4.18
CA VAL A 454 -13.23 -11.06 3.34
C VAL A 454 -14.14 -10.28 2.39
N ALA A 455 -15.13 -10.95 1.77
CA ALA A 455 -16.09 -10.28 0.90
C ALA A 455 -16.92 -9.21 1.65
N CYS A 456 -17.34 -9.52 2.88
CA CYS A 456 -18.07 -8.58 3.73
C CYS A 456 -17.21 -7.37 4.12
N ILE A 457 -15.96 -7.60 4.54
CA ILE A 457 -15.02 -6.54 4.94
C ILE A 457 -14.72 -5.61 3.76
N ILE A 458 -14.31 -6.17 2.63
CA ILE A 458 -13.92 -5.38 1.43
C ILE A 458 -15.12 -4.60 0.88
N SER A 459 -16.32 -5.16 0.95
CA SER A 459 -17.53 -4.44 0.53
C SER A 459 -17.88 -3.31 1.49
N SER A 460 -17.59 -3.46 2.79
CA SER A 460 -17.84 -2.42 3.80
C SER A 460 -16.82 -1.27 3.71
N ASP A 461 -15.57 -1.57 3.35
CA ASP A 461 -14.50 -0.57 3.20
C ASP A 461 -14.70 0.32 1.95
N ASN A 462 -15.45 -0.16 0.95
CA ASN A 462 -15.68 0.54 -0.33
C ASN A 462 -17.14 1.00 -0.53
N ALA A 463 -17.98 0.89 0.51
CA ALA A 463 -19.36 1.39 0.54
C ALA A 463 -19.42 2.78 1.19
#